data_AF-A0A060SF36-F1
#
_entry.id   AF-A0A060SF36-F1
#
_cell.length_a   1.000
_cell.length_b   1.000
_cell.length_c   1.000
_cell.angle_alpha   90.00
_cell.angle_beta   90.00
_cell.angle_gamma   90.00
#
_symmetry.space_group_name_H-M   'P 1'
#
loop_
_entity.id
_entity.type
_entity.pdbx_description
1 polymer ?
#
loop_
_entity_poly.entity_id
_entity_poly.type
_entity_poly.pdbx_seq_one_letter_code
_entity_poly.pdbx_strand_id
1 'polypeptide(L)'
;MDVRPKKTVRFAACPARTPSPASSTASDPLSVSPGPSTPPQFYPTHLPPIAQYTEYPPWDPLPPAFHDTPHYSPVRTSPPAEGPIVDALLEVLPFPALPPLLWDVMKHPDNIRLGTRSSPKDNRLPLRRMVLILPHTPREIEITPATEALWASAPLPYVTVGDVLHGLYRALRIPVDPQELARLDPSRRDLLRQAFEARLRDDPANRARNLDYGIRRIDYLGDIRAFLGIRPAHIFEVPRRERLGAVFVVELGHI
;
A
#
# COMPACT_ATOMS: atom_id res chain seq x y z
N MET A 1 35.62 9.56 17.75
CA MET A 1 34.27 8.96 17.85
C MET A 1 33.77 8.77 16.43
N ASP A 2 33.66 7.52 15.97
CA ASP A 2 33.26 7.20 14.59
C ASP A 2 31.73 7.23 14.45
N VAL A 3 31.23 8.20 13.68
CA VAL A 3 29.80 8.37 13.39
C VAL A 3 29.41 7.37 12.31
N ARG A 4 28.64 6.34 12.68
CA ARG A 4 28.16 5.35 11.71
C ARG A 4 27.00 5.90 10.86
N PRO A 5 27.02 5.73 9.54
CA PRO A 5 25.97 6.18 8.63
C PRO A 5 24.64 5.39 8.81
N LYS A 6 23.51 6.11 9.02
CA LYS A 6 22.13 5.57 9.16
C LYS A 6 21.47 5.23 7.81
N LYS A 7 20.32 4.53 7.74
CA LYS A 7 19.61 4.09 6.51
C LYS A 7 18.05 4.24 6.63
N THR A 8 17.30 4.53 5.54
CA THR A 8 15.87 5.00 5.45
C THR A 8 15.19 4.77 4.06
N VAL A 9 13.89 4.53 3.98
CA VAL A 9 13.21 4.34 2.66
C VAL A 9 12.94 5.71 2.00
N ARG A 10 13.13 5.88 0.68
CA ARG A 10 12.80 7.13 -0.06
C ARG A 10 11.82 6.83 -1.19
N PHE A 11 11.05 7.83 -1.61
CA PHE A 11 10.34 7.83 -2.89
C PHE A 11 11.10 8.69 -3.89
N ALA A 12 11.29 8.19 -5.12
CA ALA A 12 11.65 9.07 -6.24
C ALA A 12 10.49 10.04 -6.54
N ALA A 13 10.84 11.32 -6.63
CA ALA A 13 9.97 12.29 -7.28
C ALA A 13 9.98 11.98 -8.79
N CYS A 14 8.82 11.67 -9.35
CA CYS A 14 8.67 11.51 -10.79
C CYS A 14 9.00 12.84 -11.48
N PRO A 15 10.01 12.93 -12.35
CA PRO A 15 10.10 14.06 -13.25
C PRO A 15 8.92 13.97 -14.24
N ALA A 16 8.06 14.98 -14.25
CA ALA A 16 7.08 15.18 -15.31
C ALA A 16 7.84 15.46 -16.62
N ARG A 17 8.12 14.40 -17.38
CA ARG A 17 8.73 14.50 -18.71
C ARG A 17 7.84 13.77 -19.70
N THR A 18 6.94 14.52 -20.32
CA THR A 18 6.23 14.14 -21.53
C THR A 18 7.23 14.10 -22.70
N PRO A 19 7.52 12.94 -23.32
CA PRO A 19 8.14 12.94 -24.63
C PRO A 19 7.09 13.24 -25.69
N SER A 20 7.34 14.26 -26.52
CA SER A 20 6.60 14.53 -27.74
C SER A 20 6.69 13.34 -28.71
N PRO A 21 5.63 13.03 -29.48
CA PRO A 21 5.67 11.97 -30.46
C PRO A 21 6.53 12.38 -31.65
N ALA A 22 7.52 11.56 -31.99
CA ALA A 22 8.27 11.67 -33.22
C ALA A 22 7.43 11.09 -34.36
N SER A 23 7.09 11.94 -35.33
CA SER A 23 6.46 11.57 -36.58
C SER A 23 7.34 10.60 -37.35
N SER A 24 6.79 9.47 -37.76
CA SER A 24 7.36 8.66 -38.85
C SER A 24 6.28 8.41 -39.89
N THR A 25 6.53 9.05 -41.02
CA THR A 25 5.82 8.97 -42.29
C THR A 25 6.14 7.64 -42.95
N ALA A 26 5.14 6.80 -43.17
CA ALA A 26 5.19 5.76 -44.19
C ALA A 26 3.78 5.57 -44.75
N SER A 27 3.66 5.88 -46.02
CA SER A 27 2.44 5.90 -46.81
C SER A 27 2.04 4.48 -47.19
N ASP A 28 0.80 4.08 -46.90
CA ASP A 28 0.17 2.90 -47.50
C ASP A 28 -1.25 3.26 -47.98
N PRO A 29 -1.67 2.81 -49.18
CA PRO A 29 -2.89 3.26 -49.82
C PRO A 29 -4.14 2.53 -49.31
N LEU A 30 -5.06 3.32 -48.75
CA LEU A 30 -6.52 3.31 -48.91
C LEU A 30 -7.21 1.93 -49.08
N SER A 31 -7.55 1.29 -47.95
CA SER A 31 -8.74 0.43 -47.86
C SER A 31 -9.75 1.11 -46.93
N VAL A 32 -10.81 1.66 -47.54
CA VAL A 32 -11.89 2.38 -46.85
C VAL A 32 -12.74 1.36 -46.10
N SER A 33 -12.52 1.24 -44.79
CA SER A 33 -13.39 0.50 -43.90
C SER A 33 -14.56 1.39 -43.47
N PRO A 34 -15.83 0.94 -43.59
CA PRO A 34 -16.99 1.67 -43.07
C PRO A 34 -16.88 1.72 -41.54
N GLY A 35 -16.69 2.93 -41.01
CA GLY A 35 -16.56 3.15 -39.56
C GLY A 35 -17.83 2.75 -38.79
N PRO A 36 -17.71 2.46 -37.49
CA PRO A 36 -18.83 2.10 -36.65
C PRO A 36 -19.83 3.26 -36.54
N SER A 37 -21.11 2.97 -36.82
CA SER A 37 -22.21 3.91 -36.56
C SER A 37 -22.24 4.30 -35.09
N THR A 38 -21.92 5.56 -34.81
CA THR A 38 -22.19 6.17 -33.50
C THR A 38 -23.70 6.17 -33.25
N PRO A 39 -24.18 5.58 -32.13
CA PRO A 39 -25.58 5.64 -31.75
C PRO A 39 -26.00 7.10 -31.46
N PRO A 40 -27.28 7.45 -31.70
CA PRO A 40 -27.79 8.79 -31.49
C PRO A 40 -27.65 9.20 -30.03
N GLN A 41 -27.00 10.34 -29.79
CA GLN A 41 -26.92 10.96 -28.48
C GLN A 41 -28.28 11.58 -28.14
N PHE A 42 -29.01 10.97 -27.22
CA PHE A 42 -30.13 11.62 -26.56
C PHE A 42 -29.58 12.61 -25.53
N TYR A 43 -29.73 13.90 -25.81
CA TYR A 43 -29.50 14.96 -24.83
C TYR A 43 -30.72 15.03 -23.90
N PRO A 44 -30.62 14.72 -22.60
CA PRO A 44 -31.71 14.98 -21.66
C PRO A 44 -31.84 16.50 -21.43
N THR A 45 -32.94 17.08 -21.93
CA THR A 45 -33.31 18.51 -21.78
C THR A 45 -33.98 18.83 -20.44
N HIS A 46 -33.53 18.22 -19.34
CA HIS A 46 -34.08 18.52 -18.02
C HIS A 46 -32.97 18.92 -17.05
N LEU A 47 -32.77 20.23 -16.96
CA LEU A 47 -32.13 20.85 -15.81
C LEU A 47 -32.98 20.54 -14.57
N PRO A 48 -32.39 20.08 -13.46
CA PRO A 48 -33.11 19.95 -12.21
C PRO A 48 -33.58 21.34 -11.74
N PRO A 49 -34.75 21.43 -11.07
CA PRO A 49 -35.20 22.67 -10.48
C PRO A 49 -34.15 23.17 -9.50
N ILE A 50 -33.78 24.44 -9.68
CA ILE A 50 -32.96 25.21 -8.74
C ILE A 50 -33.59 25.05 -7.36
N ALA A 51 -32.85 24.44 -6.44
CA ALA A 51 -33.25 24.35 -5.05
C ALA A 51 -33.47 25.77 -4.52
N GLN A 52 -34.71 26.06 -4.14
CA GLN A 52 -35.06 27.30 -3.46
C GLN A 52 -34.30 27.32 -2.13
N TYR A 53 -33.49 28.36 -1.94
CA TYR A 53 -32.81 28.62 -0.69
C TYR A 53 -33.85 28.69 0.42
N THR A 54 -33.78 27.73 1.34
CA THR A 54 -34.51 27.78 2.59
C THR A 54 -33.91 28.94 3.37
N GLU A 55 -34.77 29.92 3.64
CA GLU A 55 -34.51 31.08 4.47
C GLU A 55 -33.94 30.60 5.82
N TYR A 56 -32.67 30.91 6.07
CA TYR A 56 -32.02 30.57 7.34
C TYR A 56 -32.72 31.30 8.48
N PRO A 57 -33.01 30.63 9.61
CA PRO A 57 -33.53 31.31 10.78
C PRO A 57 -32.55 32.39 11.26
N PRO A 58 -33.04 33.56 11.71
CA PRO A 58 -32.20 34.61 12.28
C PRO A 58 -31.46 34.05 13.50
N TRP A 59 -30.15 34.07 13.40
CA TRP A 59 -29.21 33.48 14.34
C TRP A 59 -29.32 34.15 15.71
N ASP A 60 -29.38 33.32 16.75
CA ASP A 60 -29.10 33.72 18.13
C ASP A 60 -27.72 34.39 18.23
N PRO A 61 -27.53 35.35 19.16
CA PRO A 61 -26.25 36.02 19.37
C PRO A 61 -25.16 34.98 19.70
N LEU A 62 -24.11 34.97 18.87
CA LEU A 62 -22.92 34.17 19.05
C LEU A 62 -22.34 34.39 20.46
N PRO A 63 -21.97 33.32 21.20
CA PRO A 63 -21.18 33.47 22.41
C PRO A 63 -19.84 34.15 22.07
N PRO A 64 -19.24 34.89 23.02
CA PRO A 64 -18.01 35.63 22.80
C PRO A 64 -16.92 34.72 22.23
N ALA A 65 -16.29 35.19 21.15
CA ALA A 65 -15.21 34.51 20.46
C ALA A 65 -14.15 34.03 21.46
N PHE A 66 -14.13 32.73 21.71
CA PHE A 66 -12.95 32.10 22.26
C PHE A 66 -11.88 32.26 21.19
N HIS A 67 -10.88 33.09 21.48
CA HIS A 67 -9.65 33.12 20.72
C HIS A 67 -9.06 31.71 20.80
N ASP A 68 -9.29 30.91 19.76
CA ASP A 68 -8.54 29.69 19.50
C ASP A 68 -7.08 30.11 19.32
N THR A 69 -6.35 30.14 20.44
CA THR A 69 -4.91 30.06 20.40
C THR A 69 -4.57 28.84 19.55
N PRO A 70 -3.77 28.96 18.49
CA PRO A 70 -3.37 27.80 17.70
C PRO A 70 -2.74 26.80 18.67
N HIS A 71 -3.47 25.72 18.96
CA HIS A 71 -2.96 24.58 19.69
C HIS A 71 -1.89 23.95 18.81
N TYR A 72 -0.69 24.53 18.87
CA TYR A 72 0.55 23.86 18.51
C TYR A 72 0.60 22.63 19.42
N SER A 73 0.15 21.50 18.89
CA SER A 73 0.45 20.21 19.49
C SER A 73 1.96 20.20 19.70
N PRO A 74 2.45 20.08 20.96
CA PRO A 74 3.87 20.10 21.21
C PRO A 74 4.47 19.02 20.33
N VAL A 75 5.32 19.45 19.38
CA VAL A 75 6.10 18.55 18.55
C VAL A 75 6.91 17.74 19.55
N ARG A 76 6.45 16.51 19.80
CA ARG A 76 7.06 15.61 20.76
C ARG A 76 8.40 15.22 20.15
N THR A 77 9.43 16.03 20.43
CA THR A 77 10.83 15.73 20.16
C THR A 77 11.22 14.59 21.09
N SER A 78 10.85 13.38 20.72
CA SER A 78 11.49 12.20 21.26
C SER A 78 13.00 12.34 21.06
N PRO A 79 13.82 11.93 22.05
CA PRO A 79 15.27 11.88 21.86
C PRO A 79 15.56 11.12 20.56
N PRO A 80 16.62 11.46 19.81
CA PRO A 80 16.88 10.93 18.48
C PRO A 80 17.04 9.42 18.57
N ALA A 81 15.93 8.69 18.43
CA ALA A 81 15.90 7.26 18.52
C ALA A 81 16.85 6.75 17.45
N GLU A 82 17.87 6.00 17.87
CA GLU A 82 18.85 5.38 16.96
C GLU A 82 18.23 4.30 16.07
N GLY A 83 16.91 4.12 16.13
CA GLY A 83 16.15 3.19 15.32
C GLY A 83 15.95 3.64 13.86
N PRO A 84 15.56 2.69 13.00
CA PRO A 84 15.16 3.01 11.64
C PRO A 84 13.90 3.89 11.66
N ILE A 85 13.83 4.83 10.73
CA ILE A 85 12.59 5.60 10.50
C ILE A 85 11.77 4.86 9.46
N VAL A 86 10.51 4.64 9.79
CA VAL A 86 9.47 4.19 8.86
C VAL A 86 8.88 5.41 8.18
N ASP A 87 8.63 5.33 6.87
CA ASP A 87 7.94 6.40 6.15
C ASP A 87 6.55 6.62 6.76
N ALA A 88 6.11 7.87 6.87
CA ALA A 88 4.83 8.22 7.48
C ALA A 88 3.62 7.53 6.83
N LEU A 89 3.71 7.10 5.56
CA LEU A 89 2.67 6.33 4.87
C LEU A 89 2.61 4.86 5.28
N LEU A 90 3.72 4.33 5.81
CA LEU A 90 3.84 2.97 6.28
C LEU A 90 3.80 2.86 7.81
N GLU A 91 3.88 3.98 8.54
CA GLU A 91 3.92 3.97 10.00
C GLU A 91 2.57 3.56 10.59
N VAL A 92 2.62 2.65 11.58
CA VAL A 92 1.46 2.28 12.39
C VAL A 92 1.11 3.44 13.30
N LEU A 93 -0.09 4.01 13.12
CA LEU A 93 -0.56 5.09 13.97
C LEU A 93 -1.21 4.56 15.24
N PRO A 94 -1.04 5.24 16.39
CA PRO A 94 -1.75 4.89 17.60
C PRO A 94 -3.25 5.14 17.41
N PHE A 95 -4.07 4.18 17.83
CA PHE A 95 -5.52 4.35 17.91
C PHE A 95 -5.86 5.57 18.79
N PRO A 96 -6.81 6.44 18.40
CA PRO A 96 -7.84 6.28 17.36
C PRO A 96 -7.48 6.82 15.97
N ALA A 97 -6.21 7.15 15.69
CA ALA A 97 -5.85 7.70 14.39
C ALA A 97 -5.99 6.63 13.28
N LEU A 98 -6.69 6.98 12.20
CA LEU A 98 -6.81 6.12 11.03
C LEU A 98 -5.46 6.04 10.30
N PRO A 99 -4.99 4.85 9.89
CA PRO A 99 -3.75 4.72 9.15
C PRO A 99 -3.84 5.53 7.85
N PRO A 100 -2.74 6.17 7.43
CA PRO A 100 -2.72 6.99 6.21
C PRO A 100 -2.91 6.16 4.94
N LEU A 101 -2.68 4.85 5.06
CA LEU A 101 -2.84 3.85 4.03
C LEU A 101 -3.72 2.72 4.59
N LEU A 102 -4.98 2.65 4.12
CA LEU A 102 -5.83 1.48 4.35
C LEU A 102 -5.83 0.64 3.07
N TRP A 103 -5.30 -0.58 3.16
CA TRP A 103 -5.14 -1.45 2.00
C TRP A 103 -5.44 -2.91 2.37
N ASP A 104 -6.36 -3.54 1.63
CA ASP A 104 -6.51 -4.99 1.67
C ASP A 104 -5.34 -5.64 0.92
N VAL A 105 -4.48 -6.36 1.64
CA VAL A 105 -3.28 -7.00 1.06
C VAL A 105 -3.61 -8.03 -0.04
N MET A 106 -4.87 -8.45 -0.19
CA MET A 106 -5.32 -9.27 -1.33
C MET A 106 -5.42 -8.49 -2.64
N LYS A 107 -5.64 -7.17 -2.58
CA LYS A 107 -5.83 -6.32 -3.75
C LYS A 107 -4.47 -5.86 -4.27
N HIS A 108 -4.38 -5.73 -5.59
CA HIS A 108 -3.15 -5.20 -6.21
C HIS A 108 -2.87 -3.79 -5.68
N PRO A 109 -1.62 -3.46 -5.31
CA PRO A 109 -1.27 -2.17 -4.72
C PRO A 109 -1.55 -0.97 -5.62
N ASP A 110 -1.67 -1.15 -6.94
CA ASP A 110 -2.08 -0.06 -7.86
C ASP A 110 -3.48 0.50 -7.58
N ASN A 111 -4.32 -0.24 -6.82
CA ASN A 111 -5.66 0.22 -6.43
C ASN A 111 -5.66 1.00 -5.12
N ILE A 112 -4.50 1.21 -4.51
CA ILE A 112 -4.37 1.94 -3.25
C ILE A 112 -4.72 3.41 -3.46
N ARG A 113 -5.60 3.92 -2.58
CA ARG A 113 -5.86 5.34 -2.46
C ARG A 113 -5.01 5.90 -1.33
N LEU A 114 -3.98 6.66 -1.69
CA LEU A 114 -3.14 7.34 -0.70
C LEU A 114 -3.89 8.55 -0.12
N GLY A 115 -3.89 8.68 1.21
CA GLY A 115 -4.30 9.91 1.87
C GLY A 115 -3.35 11.07 1.56
N THR A 116 -3.77 12.30 1.85
CA THR A 116 -3.07 13.56 1.50
C THR A 116 -1.79 13.84 2.31
N ARG A 117 -1.16 12.81 2.89
CA ARG A 117 0.00 12.99 3.78
C ARG A 117 1.28 13.02 2.95
N SER A 118 1.97 14.16 2.95
CA SER A 118 3.29 14.27 2.35
C SER A 118 4.33 13.62 3.26
N SER A 119 5.26 12.87 2.68
CA SER A 119 6.42 12.35 3.40
C SER A 119 7.34 13.54 3.72
N PRO A 120 7.71 13.77 5.00
CA PRO A 120 8.63 14.84 5.36
C PRO A 120 9.99 14.62 4.68
N LYS A 121 10.58 15.69 4.13
CA LYS A 121 11.93 15.65 3.56
C LYS A 121 12.95 15.49 4.69
N ASP A 122 13.31 14.26 5.02
CA ASP A 122 14.38 13.96 5.98
C ASP A 122 15.71 13.65 5.26
N ASN A 123 16.82 14.15 5.80
CA ASN A 123 18.17 14.06 5.21
C ASN A 123 18.88 12.73 5.50
N ARG A 124 18.16 11.67 5.89
CA ARG A 124 18.78 10.41 6.29
C ARG A 124 19.22 9.54 5.08
N LEU A 125 20.29 8.78 5.33
CA LEU A 125 20.63 7.47 4.77
C LEU A 125 19.50 6.73 4.13
N PRO A 126 19.53 6.11 2.92
CA PRO A 126 18.47 5.20 2.56
C PRO A 126 18.70 3.67 2.76
N LEU A 127 17.64 2.89 3.04
CA LEU A 127 17.64 1.45 3.31
C LEU A 127 17.75 0.71 1.99
N ARG A 128 18.78 -0.14 1.84
CA ARG A 128 18.99 -0.94 0.63
C ARG A 128 18.32 -2.32 0.69
N ARG A 129 17.85 -2.69 1.87
CA ARG A 129 17.25 -4.00 2.17
C ARG A 129 16.41 -3.85 3.43
N MET A 130 15.27 -4.51 3.44
CA MET A 130 14.35 -4.57 4.56
C MET A 130 13.82 -6.00 4.66
N VAL A 131 13.60 -6.49 5.88
CA VAL A 131 12.94 -7.77 6.15
C VAL A 131 11.63 -7.49 6.85
N LEU A 132 10.53 -8.00 6.29
CA LEU A 132 9.21 -7.93 6.87
C LEU A 132 8.88 -9.26 7.56
N ILE A 133 8.34 -9.15 8.76
CA ILE A 133 7.77 -10.25 9.52
C ILE A 133 6.27 -10.06 9.51
N LEU A 134 5.54 -11.06 9.04
CA LEU A 134 4.09 -11.09 9.18
C LEU A 134 3.75 -12.00 10.35
N PRO A 135 3.04 -11.50 11.36
CA PRO A 135 2.45 -12.34 12.39
C PRO A 135 1.66 -13.48 11.73
N HIS A 136 1.72 -14.67 12.32
CA HIS A 136 0.99 -15.86 11.87
C HIS A 136 1.48 -16.52 10.57
N THR A 137 2.44 -15.93 9.86
CA THR A 137 3.12 -16.60 8.74
C THR A 137 4.50 -17.10 9.17
N PRO A 138 4.93 -18.30 8.73
CA PRO A 138 6.20 -18.88 9.16
C PRO A 138 7.44 -18.31 8.46
N ARG A 139 7.28 -17.33 7.56
CA ARG A 139 8.37 -16.89 6.67
C ARG A 139 8.56 -15.39 6.69
N GLU A 140 9.83 -15.01 6.73
CA GLU A 140 10.31 -13.66 6.51
C GLU A 140 10.17 -13.29 5.03
N ILE A 141 9.85 -12.01 4.77
CA ILE A 141 9.77 -11.46 3.42
C ILE A 141 10.89 -10.44 3.26
N GLU A 142 11.86 -10.78 2.41
CA GLU A 142 12.94 -9.86 2.06
C GLU A 142 12.48 -8.90 0.97
N ILE A 143 12.67 -7.60 1.21
CA ILE A 143 12.37 -6.51 0.29
C ILE A 143 13.68 -5.84 -0.11
N THR A 144 13.94 -5.85 -1.41
CA THR A 144 15.04 -5.14 -2.07
C THR A 144 14.48 -4.10 -3.04
N PRO A 145 15.25 -3.06 -3.40
CA PRO A 145 14.84 -2.08 -4.40
C PRO A 145 14.46 -2.78 -5.70
N ALA A 146 13.36 -2.37 -6.33
CA ALA A 146 13.02 -2.90 -7.65
C ALA A 146 14.08 -2.49 -8.68
N THR A 147 14.59 -3.48 -9.42
CA THR A 147 15.47 -3.24 -10.57
C THR A 147 14.74 -2.48 -11.66
N GLU A 148 13.45 -2.77 -11.85
CA GLU A 148 12.59 -2.17 -12.87
C GLU A 148 11.41 -1.46 -12.20
N ALA A 149 11.71 -0.35 -11.52
CA ALA A 149 10.67 0.50 -10.94
C ALA A 149 9.90 1.19 -12.06
N LEU A 150 8.64 0.78 -12.31
CA LEU A 150 7.78 1.35 -13.35
C LEU A 150 7.59 2.88 -13.26
N TRP A 151 7.88 3.44 -12.09
CA TRP A 151 7.67 4.83 -11.72
C TRP A 151 9.00 5.62 -11.66
N ALA A 152 10.14 5.00 -11.93
CA ALA A 152 11.44 5.67 -12.00
C ALA A 152 12.18 5.29 -13.29
N SER A 153 12.79 6.28 -13.94
CA SER A 153 13.56 6.06 -15.18
C SER A 153 14.86 5.27 -14.96
N ALA A 154 15.27 5.09 -13.71
CA ALA A 154 16.46 4.34 -13.33
C ALA A 154 16.21 3.57 -12.01
N PRO A 155 16.88 2.43 -11.80
CA PRO A 155 16.81 1.70 -10.54
C PRO A 155 17.24 2.59 -9.38
N LEU A 156 16.46 2.58 -8.30
CA LEU A 156 16.80 3.33 -7.10
C LEU A 156 17.71 2.47 -6.21
N PRO A 157 18.77 3.03 -5.60
CA PRO A 157 19.69 2.27 -4.76
C PRO A 157 19.12 1.98 -3.36
N TYR A 158 17.80 2.10 -3.19
CA TYR A 158 17.11 1.99 -1.91
C TYR A 158 15.67 1.50 -2.07
N VAL A 159 15.19 0.86 -1.01
CA VAL A 159 13.81 0.39 -0.87
C VAL A 159 12.91 1.62 -0.79
N THR A 160 11.79 1.51 -1.48
CA THR A 160 10.74 2.52 -1.58
C THR A 160 9.45 1.93 -0.99
N VAL A 161 8.44 2.75 -0.69
CA VAL A 161 7.15 2.20 -0.23
C VAL A 161 6.49 1.37 -1.32
N GLY A 162 6.66 1.74 -2.60
CA GLY A 162 6.23 0.90 -3.72
C GLY A 162 6.85 -0.50 -3.66
N ASP A 163 8.16 -0.60 -3.41
CA ASP A 163 8.84 -1.89 -3.26
C ASP A 163 8.29 -2.69 -2.08
N VAL A 164 7.99 -2.04 -0.95
CA VAL A 164 7.40 -2.67 0.23
C VAL A 164 6.02 -3.24 -0.10
N LEU A 165 5.12 -2.44 -0.67
CA LEU A 165 3.75 -2.85 -0.96
C LEU A 165 3.68 -3.92 -2.05
N HIS A 166 4.42 -3.75 -3.16
CA HIS A 166 4.49 -4.76 -4.20
C HIS A 166 5.20 -6.03 -3.74
N GLY A 167 6.29 -5.92 -2.99
CA GLY A 167 7.01 -7.07 -2.47
C GLY A 167 6.16 -7.88 -1.49
N LEU A 168 5.42 -7.21 -0.60
CA LEU A 168 4.44 -7.83 0.29
C LEU A 168 3.34 -8.54 -0.50
N TYR A 169 2.71 -7.85 -1.45
CA TYR A 169 1.67 -8.43 -2.32
C TYR A 169 2.17 -9.67 -3.08
N ARG A 170 3.36 -9.59 -3.70
CA ARG A 170 3.94 -10.71 -4.45
C ARG A 170 4.25 -11.90 -3.54
N ALA A 171 4.88 -11.66 -2.39
CA ALA A 171 5.27 -12.70 -1.46
C ALA A 171 4.07 -13.46 -0.87
N LEU A 172 2.97 -12.75 -0.61
CA LEU A 172 1.72 -13.36 -0.12
C LEU A 172 1.01 -14.20 -1.18
N ARG A 173 1.26 -13.96 -2.47
CA ARG A 173 0.66 -14.73 -3.56
C ARG A 173 1.43 -15.99 -3.94
N ILE A 174 2.57 -16.26 -3.29
CA ILE A 174 3.32 -17.49 -3.50
C ILE A 174 2.48 -18.68 -2.98
N PRO A 175 2.33 -19.77 -3.75
CA PRO A 175 1.72 -21.01 -3.28
C PRO A 175 2.40 -21.55 -2.02
N VAL A 176 1.63 -22.14 -1.11
CA VAL A 176 2.18 -22.84 0.06
C VAL A 176 2.80 -24.15 -0.39
N ASP A 177 3.99 -24.45 0.11
CA ASP A 177 4.68 -25.70 -0.19
C ASP A 177 3.85 -26.90 0.35
N PRO A 178 3.62 -27.96 -0.45
CA PRO A 178 2.82 -29.11 0.01
C PRO A 178 3.38 -29.79 1.28
N GLN A 179 4.71 -29.82 1.46
CA GLN A 179 5.33 -30.36 2.67
C GLN A 179 5.14 -29.43 3.87
N GLU A 180 5.18 -28.11 3.65
CA GLU A 180 4.84 -27.12 4.68
C GLU A 180 3.39 -27.31 5.13
N LEU A 181 2.46 -27.43 4.18
CA LEU A 181 1.05 -27.68 4.44
C LEU A 181 0.83 -29.00 5.19
N ALA A 182 1.52 -30.08 4.79
CA ALA A 182 1.40 -31.40 5.41
C ALA A 182 1.90 -31.45 6.86
N ARG A 183 2.81 -30.55 7.26
CA ARG A 183 3.33 -30.43 8.63
C ARG A 183 2.40 -29.67 9.57
N LEU A 184 1.40 -28.97 9.04
CA LEU A 184 0.42 -28.27 9.86
C LEU A 184 -0.53 -29.27 10.53
N ASP A 185 -1.00 -28.91 11.72
CA ASP A 185 -2.05 -29.65 12.40
C ASP A 185 -3.34 -29.68 11.54
N PRO A 186 -4.19 -30.71 11.68
CA PRO A 186 -5.43 -30.83 10.90
C PRO A 186 -6.30 -29.57 10.97
N SER A 187 -6.48 -29.00 12.17
CA SER A 187 -7.33 -27.83 12.39
C SER A 187 -6.84 -26.61 11.61
N ARG A 188 -5.53 -26.33 11.60
CA ARG A 188 -4.94 -25.23 10.84
C ARG A 188 -5.01 -25.45 9.32
N ARG A 189 -4.90 -26.70 8.85
CA ARG A 189 -5.13 -27.03 7.43
C ARG A 189 -6.56 -26.75 7.01
N ASP A 190 -7.53 -27.07 7.87
CA ASP A 190 -8.94 -26.80 7.58
C ASP A 190 -9.22 -25.29 7.56
N LEU A 191 -8.63 -24.51 8.47
CA LEU A 191 -8.71 -23.05 8.43
C LEU A 191 -8.13 -22.46 7.13
N LEU A 192 -6.98 -22.95 6.68
CA LEU A 192 -6.39 -22.55 5.40
C LEU A 192 -7.28 -22.92 4.20
N ARG A 193 -7.89 -24.10 4.23
CA ARG A 193 -8.83 -24.54 3.19
C ARG A 193 -10.05 -23.63 3.14
N GLN A 194 -10.61 -23.28 4.30
CA GLN A 194 -11.74 -22.36 4.38
C GLN A 194 -11.38 -20.96 3.86
N ALA A 195 -10.20 -20.43 4.22
CA ALA A 195 -9.72 -19.15 3.71
C ALA A 195 -9.52 -19.17 2.18
N PHE A 196 -8.94 -20.26 1.66
CA PHE A 196 -8.80 -20.49 0.22
C PHE A 196 -10.16 -20.51 -0.50
N GLU A 197 -11.13 -21.26 0.03
CA GLU A 197 -12.49 -21.33 -0.51
C GLU A 197 -13.19 -19.97 -0.47
N ALA A 198 -13.05 -19.21 0.62
CA ALA A 198 -13.55 -17.85 0.73
C ALA A 198 -12.96 -16.95 -0.37
N ARG A 199 -11.63 -16.99 -0.57
CA ARG A 199 -10.96 -16.25 -1.64
C ARG A 199 -11.46 -16.64 -3.04
N LEU A 200 -11.74 -17.92 -3.29
CA LEU A 200 -12.31 -18.36 -4.57
C LEU A 200 -13.73 -17.83 -4.81
N ARG A 201 -14.52 -17.62 -3.75
CA ARG A 201 -15.85 -16.99 -3.85
C ARG A 201 -15.76 -15.49 -4.10
N ASP A 202 -14.80 -14.81 -3.47
CA ASP A 202 -14.62 -13.35 -3.58
C ASP A 202 -14.09 -12.90 -4.95
N ASP A 203 -13.47 -13.79 -5.73
CA ASP A 203 -12.85 -13.48 -7.03
C ASP A 203 -13.25 -14.50 -8.13
N PRO A 204 -14.53 -14.50 -8.55
CA PRO A 204 -15.03 -15.45 -9.54
C PRO A 204 -14.36 -15.28 -10.91
N ALA A 205 -13.97 -14.04 -11.26
CA ALA A 205 -13.32 -13.73 -12.53
C ALA A 205 -11.96 -14.43 -12.69
N ASN A 206 -11.23 -14.66 -11.59
CA ASN A 206 -9.94 -15.35 -11.60
C ASN A 206 -10.00 -16.76 -10.98
N ARG A 207 -11.19 -17.35 -10.84
CA ARG A 207 -11.38 -18.63 -10.15
C ARG A 207 -10.52 -19.76 -10.71
N ALA A 208 -10.50 -19.94 -12.03
CA ALA A 208 -9.71 -20.99 -12.69
C ALA A 208 -8.21 -20.87 -12.37
N ARG A 209 -7.63 -19.67 -12.55
CA ARG A 209 -6.25 -19.40 -12.15
C ARG A 209 -6.04 -19.67 -10.66
N ASN A 210 -6.93 -19.16 -9.80
CA ASN A 210 -6.78 -19.34 -8.36
C ASN A 210 -6.83 -20.81 -7.94
N LEU A 211 -7.58 -21.66 -8.65
CA LEU A 211 -7.54 -23.12 -8.48
C LEU A 211 -6.18 -23.72 -8.87
N ASP A 212 -5.62 -23.31 -10.02
CA ASP A 212 -4.31 -23.79 -10.49
C ASP A 212 -3.19 -23.49 -9.49
N TYR A 213 -3.23 -22.32 -8.84
CA TYR A 213 -2.25 -21.94 -7.83
C TYR A 213 -2.49 -22.58 -6.45
N GLY A 214 -3.69 -23.08 -6.18
CA GLY A 214 -4.09 -23.64 -4.88
C GLY A 214 -3.99 -22.66 -3.70
N ILE A 215 -3.72 -23.23 -2.52
CA ILE A 215 -3.52 -22.50 -1.27
C ILE A 215 -2.25 -21.66 -1.36
N ARG A 216 -2.34 -20.38 -1.05
CA ARG A 216 -1.27 -19.39 -1.09
C ARG A 216 -1.00 -18.84 0.31
N ARG A 217 0.14 -18.17 0.48
CA ARG A 217 0.51 -17.62 1.78
C ARG A 217 -0.48 -16.60 2.33
N ILE A 218 -1.18 -15.88 1.45
CA ILE A 218 -2.27 -14.97 1.82
C ILE A 218 -3.39 -15.68 2.60
N ASP A 219 -3.61 -16.98 2.34
CA ASP A 219 -4.67 -17.74 2.99
C ASP A 219 -4.35 -17.99 4.49
N TYR A 220 -3.08 -17.88 4.93
CA TYR A 220 -2.73 -17.89 6.35
C TYR A 220 -3.31 -16.71 7.13
N LEU A 221 -3.61 -15.60 6.44
CA LEU A 221 -4.09 -14.39 7.08
C LEU A 221 -5.60 -14.45 7.36
N GLY A 222 -6.34 -15.30 6.66
CA GLY A 222 -7.79 -15.39 6.80
C GLY A 222 -8.47 -14.03 6.56
N ASP A 223 -9.21 -13.56 7.57
CA ASP A 223 -9.89 -12.26 7.59
C ASP A 223 -8.99 -11.10 8.05
N ILE A 224 -7.81 -11.38 8.59
CA ILE A 224 -6.82 -10.41 9.07
C ILE A 224 -5.95 -9.91 7.90
N ARG A 225 -6.58 -9.23 6.95
CA ARG A 225 -5.97 -8.79 5.68
C ARG A 225 -5.92 -7.28 5.47
N ALA A 226 -6.38 -6.47 6.43
CA ALA A 226 -6.26 -5.02 6.37
C ALA A 226 -4.83 -4.59 6.77
N PHE A 227 -4.06 -4.03 5.86
CA PHE A 227 -2.75 -3.46 6.17
C PHE A 227 -2.91 -2.19 7.02
N LEU A 228 -2.33 -2.19 8.22
CA LEU A 228 -2.36 -1.06 9.16
C LEU A 228 -1.05 -0.29 9.20
N GLY A 229 0.03 -0.87 8.67
CA GLY A 229 1.37 -0.29 8.65
C GLY A 229 2.46 -1.31 8.94
N ILE A 230 3.68 -0.81 9.15
CA ILE A 230 4.82 -1.55 9.67
C ILE A 230 5.43 -0.79 10.85
N ARG A 231 6.01 -1.54 11.77
CA ARG A 231 6.82 -0.98 12.87
C ARG A 231 8.20 -1.63 12.90
N PRO A 232 9.23 -0.96 13.45
CA PRO A 232 10.49 -1.62 13.73
C PRO A 232 10.29 -2.86 14.62
N ALA A 233 10.96 -3.95 14.30
CA ALA A 233 10.92 -5.16 15.12
C ALA A 233 11.62 -4.92 16.47
N HIS A 234 11.05 -5.49 17.53
CA HIS A 234 11.70 -5.57 18.83
C HIS A 234 12.85 -6.58 18.80
N ILE A 235 13.81 -6.46 19.73
CA ILE A 235 15.02 -7.30 19.75
C ILE A 235 14.73 -8.81 19.75
N PHE A 236 13.62 -9.24 20.37
CA PHE A 236 13.22 -10.65 20.44
C PHE A 236 12.49 -11.15 19.18
N GLU A 237 12.02 -10.23 18.33
CA GLU A 237 11.39 -10.54 17.04
C GLU A 237 12.42 -10.61 15.92
N VAL A 238 13.63 -10.04 16.11
CA VAL A 238 14.69 -10.01 15.10
C VAL A 238 15.26 -11.42 14.89
N PRO A 239 15.20 -11.96 13.66
CA PRO A 239 15.83 -13.24 13.34
C PRO A 239 17.32 -13.21 13.64
N ARG A 240 17.90 -14.34 14.09
CA ARG A 240 19.31 -14.42 14.53
C ARG A 240 20.34 -13.95 13.48
N ARG A 241 19.97 -13.94 12.21
CA ARG A 241 20.84 -13.56 11.07
C ARG A 241 20.69 -12.10 10.66
N GLU A 242 19.74 -11.39 11.25
CA GLU A 242 19.36 -10.05 10.83
C GLU A 242 19.83 -8.98 11.81
N ARG A 243 19.98 -7.76 11.28
CA ARG A 243 20.42 -6.61 12.07
C ARG A 243 19.22 -5.84 12.61
N LEU A 244 19.31 -5.40 13.86
CA LEU A 244 18.37 -4.45 14.42
C LEU A 244 18.30 -3.21 13.51
N GLY A 245 17.08 -2.81 13.14
CA GLY A 245 16.83 -1.70 12.24
C GLY A 245 16.70 -2.04 10.75
N ALA A 246 16.92 -3.30 10.36
CA ALA A 246 16.59 -3.81 9.02
C ALA A 246 15.30 -4.65 9.01
N VAL A 247 14.76 -4.97 10.19
CA VAL A 247 13.63 -5.88 10.38
C VAL A 247 12.43 -5.09 10.89
N PHE A 248 11.27 -5.33 10.28
CA PHE A 248 10.02 -4.64 10.57
C PHE A 248 8.90 -5.67 10.68
N VAL A 249 7.95 -5.42 11.57
CA VAL A 249 6.75 -6.23 11.72
C VAL A 249 5.63 -5.54 10.97
N VAL A 250 4.91 -6.31 10.15
CA VAL A 250 3.71 -5.86 9.45
C VAL A 250 2.53 -5.98 10.40
N GLU A 251 1.84 -4.88 10.64
CA GLU A 251 0.62 -4.86 11.42
C GLU A 251 -0.59 -5.01 10.49
N LEU A 252 -1.44 -5.98 10.83
CA LEU A 252 -2.64 -6.32 10.07
C LEU A 252 -3.88 -6.24 10.97
N GLY A 253 -5.01 -5.91 10.38
CA GLY A 253 -6.33 -5.88 11.02
C GLY A 253 -7.37 -6.68 10.24
N HIS A 254 -8.56 -6.79 10.80
CA HIS A 254 -9.70 -7.44 10.16
C HIS A 254 -10.30 -6.53 9.05
N ILE A 255 -10.86 -7.16 8.02
CA ILE A 255 -11.62 -6.50 6.93
C ILE A 255 -13.13 -6.59 7.17
#